data_AF-A0A836L4K6-F1
#
_entry.id   AF-A0A836L4K6-F1
#
_cell.length_a   1.000
_cell.length_b   1.000
_cell.length_c   1.000
_cell.angle_alpha   90.00
_cell.angle_beta   90.00
_cell.angle_gamma   90.00
#
_symmetry.space_group_name_H-M   'P 1'
#
loop_
_entity.id
_entity.type
_entity.pdbx_description
1 polymer ?
#
loop_
_entity_poly.entity_id
_entity_poly.type
_entity_poly.pdbx_seq_one_letter_code
_entity_poly.pdbx_strand_id
1 'polypeptide(L)'
;MFRVCSVCCSNTLHNSAPFVDGALQLMKLHLAHRNARADMNEAACNAIEQEFFREVEVFRPCFTMSASLEVAQQYSRKLYAALKYFRMDEDPLLRQLDLLLGQKGMQDSRHRSHRGFFKGACTSNTSAFARGGESTHTILAEHAETTLPTELPHAPQVDLTAPRRPGALRINQRYRGHWVLQEPDIAITRSERREDPW
;
A
#
# COMPACT_ATOMS: atom_id res chain seq x y z
N MET A 1 -25.86 -35.36 -17.46
CA MET A 1 -24.64 -35.68 -16.68
C MET A 1 -24.17 -34.42 -15.97
N PHE A 2 -24.54 -34.27 -14.70
CA PHE A 2 -24.10 -33.14 -13.88
C PHE A 2 -22.68 -33.44 -13.37
N ARG A 3 -21.67 -32.72 -13.87
CA ARG A 3 -20.32 -32.75 -13.31
C ARG A 3 -20.32 -31.93 -12.03
N VAL A 4 -20.29 -32.64 -10.91
CA VAL A 4 -20.02 -32.09 -9.59
C VAL A 4 -18.53 -31.71 -9.55
N CYS A 5 -18.21 -30.45 -9.76
CA CYS A 5 -16.88 -29.94 -9.42
C CYS A 5 -16.86 -29.70 -7.91
N SER A 6 -16.17 -30.57 -7.18
CA SER A 6 -15.85 -30.35 -5.78
C SER A 6 -14.99 -29.09 -5.66
N VAL A 7 -15.55 -28.02 -5.12
CA VAL A 7 -14.77 -26.84 -4.72
C VAL A 7 -13.99 -27.25 -3.48
N CYS A 8 -12.74 -27.68 -3.69
CA CYS A 8 -11.77 -27.79 -2.60
C CYS A 8 -11.45 -26.38 -2.12
N CYS A 9 -12.16 -25.93 -1.09
CA CYS A 9 -11.83 -24.74 -0.31
C CYS A 9 -10.47 -24.96 0.37
N SER A 10 -9.40 -24.71 -0.37
CA SER A 10 -8.04 -24.68 0.16
C SER A 10 -7.77 -23.29 0.73
N ASN A 11 -7.15 -23.22 1.91
CA ASN A 11 -6.78 -21.98 2.63
C ASN A 11 -5.71 -21.13 1.91
N THR A 12 -5.62 -21.18 0.58
CA THR A 12 -4.68 -20.43 -0.25
C THR A 12 -5.14 -18.99 -0.53
N LEU A 13 -6.01 -18.43 0.30
CA LEU A 13 -6.42 -17.01 0.24
C LEU A 13 -5.26 -16.04 0.52
N HIS A 14 -4.13 -16.56 1.03
CA HIS A 14 -2.92 -15.79 1.33
C HIS A 14 -1.75 -16.02 0.35
N ASN A 15 -1.91 -16.89 -0.66
CA ASN A 15 -0.87 -17.04 -1.67
C ASN A 15 -1.05 -15.94 -2.73
N SER A 16 -0.08 -15.05 -2.83
CA SER A 16 -0.01 -14.01 -3.87
C SER A 16 0.14 -14.56 -5.29
N ALA A 17 0.47 -15.85 -5.44
CA ALA A 17 0.80 -16.49 -6.70
C ALA A 17 -0.28 -16.39 -7.81
N PRO A 18 -1.55 -16.79 -7.61
CA PRO A 18 -2.56 -16.71 -8.67
C PRO A 18 -2.91 -15.27 -9.05
N PHE A 19 -2.83 -14.34 -8.11
CA PHE A 19 -3.04 -12.91 -8.39
C PHE A 19 -1.93 -12.35 -9.28
N VAL A 20 -0.68 -12.59 -8.91
CA VAL A 20 0.48 -12.09 -9.65
C VAL A 20 0.49 -12.69 -11.05
N ASP A 21 0.20 -13.98 -11.19
CA ASP A 21 0.16 -14.64 -12.50
C ASP A 21 -0.91 -14.03 -13.42
N GLY A 22 -2.14 -13.87 -12.91
CA GLY A 22 -3.21 -13.20 -13.66
C GLY A 22 -2.90 -11.75 -14.00
N ALA A 23 -2.32 -10.99 -13.06
CA ALA A 23 -1.92 -9.61 -13.30
C ALA A 23 -0.82 -9.52 -14.38
N LEU A 24 0.18 -10.40 -14.33
CA LEU A 24 1.24 -10.47 -15.32
C LEU A 24 0.70 -10.90 -16.69
N GLN A 25 -0.27 -11.81 -16.75
CA GLN A 25 -0.91 -12.21 -17.99
C GLN A 25 -1.63 -11.03 -18.67
N LEU A 26 -2.40 -10.25 -17.91
CA LEU A 26 -3.03 -9.02 -18.43
C LEU A 26 -2.00 -8.00 -18.92
N MET A 27 -0.86 -7.86 -18.22
CA MET A 27 0.22 -6.97 -18.67
C MET A 27 0.89 -7.47 -19.95
N LYS A 28 1.10 -8.79 -20.09
CA LYS A 28 1.65 -9.40 -21.31
C LYS A 28 0.74 -9.13 -22.49
N LEU A 29 -0.57 -9.34 -22.36
CA LEU A 29 -1.54 -9.07 -23.41
C LEU A 29 -1.59 -7.58 -23.77
N HIS A 30 -1.52 -6.68 -22.79
CA HIS A 30 -1.43 -5.24 -23.04
C HIS A 30 -0.19 -4.87 -23.87
N LEU A 31 0.98 -5.41 -23.53
CA LEU A 31 2.21 -5.16 -24.29
C LEU A 31 2.18 -5.81 -25.68
N ALA A 32 1.68 -7.04 -25.77
CA ALA A 32 1.52 -7.76 -27.04
C ALA A 32 0.61 -6.98 -28.00
N HIS A 33 -0.48 -6.41 -27.51
CA HIS A 33 -1.38 -5.57 -28.31
C HIS A 33 -0.69 -4.30 -28.81
N ARG A 34 0.15 -3.65 -27.98
CA ARG A 34 0.93 -2.48 -28.41
C ARG A 34 1.92 -2.82 -29.52
N ASN A 35 2.57 -3.98 -29.44
CA ASN A 35 3.49 -4.45 -30.47
C ASN A 35 2.75 -4.82 -31.75
N ALA A 36 1.66 -5.60 -31.67
CA ALA A 36 0.85 -5.97 -32.82
C ALA A 36 0.28 -4.75 -33.57
N ARG A 37 -0.08 -3.70 -32.82
CA ARG A 37 -0.54 -2.43 -33.40
C ARG A 37 0.59 -1.65 -34.09
N ALA A 38 1.82 -1.71 -33.56
CA ALA A 38 2.98 -1.12 -34.24
C ALA A 38 3.29 -1.84 -35.55
N ASP A 39 3.07 -3.15 -35.60
CA ASP A 39 3.23 -3.99 -36.80
C ASP A 39 2.03 -3.91 -37.77
N MET A 40 0.99 -3.12 -37.44
CA MET A 40 -0.29 -3.01 -38.18
C MET A 40 -0.97 -4.36 -38.47
N ASN A 41 -0.84 -5.33 -37.56
CA ASN A 41 -1.45 -6.65 -37.69
C ASN A 41 -2.84 -6.68 -37.03
N GLU A 42 -3.87 -6.33 -37.79
CA GLU A 42 -5.26 -6.25 -37.29
C GLU A 42 -5.80 -7.59 -36.78
N ALA A 43 -5.42 -8.71 -37.40
CA ALA A 43 -5.86 -10.04 -36.97
C ALA A 43 -5.30 -10.40 -35.58
N ALA A 44 -4.03 -10.08 -35.33
CA ALA A 44 -3.41 -10.26 -34.02
C ALA A 44 -4.02 -9.32 -32.96
N CYS A 45 -4.28 -8.06 -33.31
CA CYS A 45 -4.96 -7.12 -32.40
C CYS A 45 -6.32 -7.68 -31.94
N ASN A 46 -7.17 -8.12 -32.88
CA ASN A 46 -8.49 -8.66 -32.57
C ASN A 46 -8.41 -9.93 -31.70
N ALA A 47 -7.46 -10.83 -31.97
CA ALA A 47 -7.26 -12.03 -31.17
C ALA A 47 -6.84 -11.69 -29.73
N ILE A 48 -5.90 -10.75 -29.59
CA ILE A 48 -5.41 -10.30 -28.28
C ILE A 48 -6.49 -9.58 -27.48
N GLU A 49 -7.33 -8.77 -28.13
CA GLU A 49 -8.48 -8.13 -27.47
C GLU A 49 -9.46 -9.17 -26.91
N GLN A 50 -9.80 -10.19 -27.69
CA GLN A 50 -10.68 -11.27 -27.24
C GLN A 50 -10.11 -12.05 -26.06
N GLU A 51 -8.81 -12.37 -26.11
CA GLU A 51 -8.12 -13.03 -24.98
C GLU A 51 -8.08 -12.13 -23.75
N PHE A 52 -7.81 -10.83 -23.93
CA PHE A 52 -7.77 -9.87 -22.83
C PHE A 52 -9.12 -9.80 -22.10
N PHE A 53 -10.24 -9.71 -22.82
CA PHE A 53 -11.56 -9.69 -22.17
C PHE A 53 -11.87 -11.00 -21.42
N ARG A 54 -11.48 -12.16 -21.97
CA ARG A 54 -11.65 -13.45 -21.30
C ARG A 54 -10.84 -13.52 -20.01
N GLU A 55 -9.57 -13.10 -20.05
CA GLU A 55 -8.70 -13.11 -18.87
C GLU A 55 -9.16 -12.13 -17.80
N VAL A 56 -9.72 -10.97 -18.17
CA VAL A 56 -10.29 -10.03 -17.20
C VAL A 56 -11.44 -10.67 -16.41
N GLU A 57 -12.34 -11.41 -17.07
CA GLU A 57 -13.43 -12.10 -16.39
C GLU A 57 -12.93 -13.13 -15.37
N VAL A 58 -11.88 -13.89 -15.72
CA VAL A 58 -11.24 -14.87 -14.83
C VAL A 58 -10.50 -14.17 -13.68
N PHE A 59 -9.91 -13.02 -13.94
CA PHE A 59 -9.12 -12.26 -12.96
C PHE A 59 -9.98 -11.55 -11.90
N ARG A 60 -11.22 -11.16 -12.22
CA ARG A 60 -12.10 -10.38 -11.31
C ARG A 60 -12.31 -11.01 -9.93
N PRO A 61 -12.66 -12.31 -9.79
CA PRO A 61 -12.78 -12.95 -8.48
C PRO A 61 -11.45 -12.96 -7.71
N CYS A 62 -10.34 -13.23 -8.42
CA CYS A 62 -9.02 -13.25 -7.82
C CYS A 62 -8.66 -11.86 -7.26
N PHE A 63 -8.87 -10.80 -8.05
CA PHE A 63 -8.65 -9.42 -7.62
C PHE A 63 -9.50 -9.04 -6.40
N THR A 64 -10.78 -9.42 -6.38
CA THR A 64 -11.69 -9.08 -5.28
C THR A 64 -11.21 -9.67 -3.95
N MET A 65 -10.73 -10.92 -3.95
CA MET A 65 -10.21 -11.57 -2.74
C MET A 65 -8.85 -11.01 -2.30
N SER A 66 -8.01 -10.59 -3.26
CA SER A 66 -6.65 -10.10 -3.00
C SER A 66 -6.55 -8.58 -2.89
N ALA A 67 -7.65 -7.84 -3.03
CA ALA A 67 -7.65 -6.37 -3.14
C ALA A 67 -6.98 -5.67 -1.95
N SER A 68 -7.05 -6.26 -0.75
CA SER A 68 -6.44 -5.74 0.46
C SER A 68 -4.96 -6.09 0.62
N LEU A 69 -4.40 -6.96 -0.23
CA LEU A 69 -3.00 -7.37 -0.17
C LEU A 69 -2.08 -6.26 -0.72
N GLU A 70 -0.88 -6.14 -0.14
CA GLU A 70 0.13 -5.18 -0.58
C GLU A 70 0.51 -5.37 -2.05
N VAL A 71 0.57 -6.62 -2.51
CA VAL A 71 0.88 -6.98 -3.90
C VAL A 71 -0.17 -6.40 -4.86
N ALA A 72 -1.44 -6.43 -4.50
CA ALA A 72 -2.49 -5.84 -5.33
C ALA A 72 -2.31 -4.32 -5.48
N GLN A 73 -1.87 -3.65 -4.43
CA GLN A 73 -1.57 -2.22 -4.50
C GLN A 73 -0.42 -1.90 -5.46
N GLN A 74 0.59 -2.77 -5.58
CA GLN A 74 1.74 -2.56 -6.48
C GLN A 74 1.32 -2.62 -7.96
N TYR A 75 0.42 -3.54 -8.31
CA TYR A 75 -0.03 -3.72 -9.69
C TYR A 75 -1.25 -2.87 -10.06
N SER A 76 -1.99 -2.33 -9.07
CA SER A 76 -3.22 -1.55 -9.28
C SER A 76 -3.11 -0.45 -10.34
N ARG A 77 -2.05 0.36 -10.32
CA ARG A 77 -1.83 1.44 -11.31
C ARG A 77 -1.60 0.90 -12.72
N LYS A 78 -0.87 -0.21 -12.86
CA LYS A 78 -0.57 -0.82 -14.15
C LYS A 78 -1.82 -1.48 -14.74
N LEU A 79 -2.57 -2.19 -13.91
CA LEU A 79 -3.86 -2.79 -14.28
C LEU A 79 -4.87 -1.72 -14.71
N TYR A 80 -4.96 -0.61 -13.97
CA TYR A 80 -5.80 0.52 -14.34
C TYR A 80 -5.47 1.08 -15.72
N ALA A 81 -4.19 1.33 -15.98
CA ALA A 81 -3.74 1.84 -17.28
C ALA A 81 -4.03 0.86 -18.43
N ALA A 82 -3.85 -0.45 -18.20
CA ALA A 82 -4.17 -1.48 -19.19
C ALA A 82 -5.67 -1.52 -19.51
N LEU A 83 -6.54 -1.53 -18.50
CA LEU A 83 -7.99 -1.51 -18.68
C LEU A 83 -8.46 -0.25 -19.41
N LYS A 84 -7.89 0.91 -19.08
CA LYS A 84 -8.14 2.17 -19.80
C LYS A 84 -7.67 2.10 -21.26
N TYR A 85 -6.54 1.48 -21.53
CA TYR A 85 -6.04 1.32 -22.90
C TYR A 85 -7.01 0.52 -23.79
N PHE A 86 -7.61 -0.54 -23.25
CA PHE A 86 -8.65 -1.33 -23.93
C PHE A 86 -10.07 -0.73 -23.82
N ARG A 87 -10.21 0.53 -23.38
CA ARG A 87 -11.47 1.29 -23.31
C ARG A 87 -12.57 0.63 -22.45
N MET A 88 -12.15 -0.04 -21.37
CA MET A 88 -13.05 -0.72 -20.43
C MET A 88 -13.58 0.25 -19.36
N ASP A 89 -14.20 1.37 -19.77
CA ASP A 89 -14.57 2.47 -18.86
C ASP A 89 -15.71 2.12 -17.88
N GLU A 90 -16.62 1.25 -18.29
CA GLU A 90 -17.76 0.81 -17.46
C GLU A 90 -17.49 -0.48 -16.67
N ASP A 91 -16.25 -0.96 -16.67
CA ASP A 91 -15.90 -2.23 -16.05
C ASP A 91 -15.91 -2.15 -14.50
N PRO A 92 -16.49 -3.13 -13.80
CA PRO A 92 -16.53 -3.14 -12.33
C PRO A 92 -15.13 -3.19 -11.71
N LEU A 93 -14.17 -3.85 -12.36
CA LEU A 93 -12.77 -3.92 -11.90
C LEU A 93 -12.13 -2.53 -11.96
N LEU A 94 -12.42 -1.76 -13.00
CA LEU A 94 -11.92 -0.39 -13.14
C LEU A 94 -12.46 0.51 -12.02
N ARG A 95 -13.75 0.41 -11.69
CA ARG A 95 -14.36 1.17 -10.58
C ARG A 95 -13.77 0.79 -9.23
N GLN A 96 -13.49 -0.50 -8.99
CA GLN A 96 -12.81 -0.95 -7.77
C GLN A 96 -11.38 -0.39 -7.68
N LEU A 97 -10.65 -0.37 -8.79
CA LEU A 97 -9.31 0.22 -8.87
C LEU A 97 -9.33 1.73 -8.62
N ASP A 98 -10.30 2.45 -9.17
CA ASP A 98 -10.47 3.89 -8.91
C ASP A 98 -10.67 4.18 -7.42
N LEU A 99 -11.50 3.38 -6.74
CA LEU A 99 -11.72 3.50 -5.30
C LEU A 99 -10.44 3.20 -4.51
N LEU A 100 -9.69 2.15 -4.87
CA LEU A 100 -8.43 1.79 -4.20
C LEU A 100 -7.35 2.85 -4.40
N LEU A 101 -7.19 3.36 -5.63
CA LEU A 101 -6.22 4.41 -5.95
C LEU A 101 -6.60 5.75 -5.30
N GLY A 102 -7.89 6.09 -5.28
CA GLY A 102 -8.42 7.27 -4.60
C GLY A 102 -8.24 7.21 -3.09
N GLN A 103 -8.55 6.07 -2.45
CA GLN A 103 -8.31 5.88 -1.02
C GLN A 103 -6.82 5.97 -0.68
N LYS A 104 -5.94 5.37 -1.48
CA LYS A 104 -4.48 5.45 -1.26
C LYS A 104 -3.97 6.89 -1.39
N GLY A 105 -4.38 7.63 -2.42
CA GLY A 105 -4.04 9.05 -2.57
C GLY A 105 -4.57 9.93 -1.43
N MET A 106 -5.76 9.63 -0.91
CA MET A 106 -6.34 10.31 0.25
C MET A 106 -5.63 9.95 1.58
N GLN A 107 -5.21 8.69 1.76
CA GLN A 107 -4.45 8.27 2.93
C GLN A 107 -3.06 8.92 2.97
N ASP A 108 -2.36 8.94 1.83
CA ASP A 108 -1.04 9.58 1.71
C ASP A 108 -1.11 11.10 1.97
N SER A 109 -2.18 11.76 1.51
CA SER A 109 -2.41 13.20 1.76
C SER A 109 -2.86 13.51 3.19
N ARG A 110 -3.61 12.61 3.86
CA ARG A 110 -3.92 12.74 5.29
C ARG A 110 -2.68 12.60 6.17
N HIS A 111 -1.72 11.76 5.76
CA HIS A 111 -0.45 11.64 6.48
C HIS A 111 0.45 12.87 6.32
N ARG A 112 0.28 13.64 5.23
CA ARG A 112 0.94 14.94 4.98
C ARG A 112 0.17 16.16 5.50
N SER A 113 -1.14 16.07 5.64
CA SER A 113 -2.03 17.18 6.02
C SER A 113 -2.77 16.86 7.31
N HIS A 114 -2.10 17.05 8.44
CA HIS A 114 -2.74 17.08 9.75
C HIS A 114 -3.29 18.48 10.09
N ARG A 115 -3.79 19.24 9.10
CA ARG A 115 -4.58 20.46 9.32
C ARG A 115 -6.05 20.16 9.04
N GLY A 116 -6.76 19.72 10.07
CA GLY A 116 -8.20 19.47 10.02
C GLY A 116 -8.98 20.75 9.73
N PHE A 117 -9.91 20.67 8.79
CA PHE A 117 -10.79 21.73 8.32
C PHE A 117 -12.09 21.85 9.13
N PHE A 118 -12.12 21.48 10.41
CA PHE A 118 -13.31 21.66 11.24
C PHE A 118 -13.22 22.99 11.99
N LYS A 119 -13.92 24.00 11.44
CA LYS A 119 -14.14 25.31 12.04
C LYS A 119 -15.37 25.21 12.96
N GLY A 120 -15.17 24.81 14.21
CA GLY A 120 -16.25 24.74 15.20
C GLY A 120 -15.71 24.66 16.62
N ALA A 121 -16.03 25.69 17.42
CA ALA A 121 -15.80 25.82 18.86
C ALA A 121 -14.33 25.78 19.35
N CYS A 122 -13.66 26.93 19.24
CA CYS A 122 -12.56 27.27 20.13
C CYS A 122 -13.10 27.42 21.56
N THR A 123 -13.02 26.36 22.37
CA THR A 123 -12.89 26.51 23.82
C THR A 123 -11.45 26.18 24.18
N SER A 124 -10.78 27.19 24.74
CA SER A 124 -9.45 27.18 25.34
C SER A 124 -8.99 25.81 25.88
N ASN A 125 -8.22 25.09 25.07
CA ASN A 125 -7.16 24.22 25.56
C ASN A 125 -5.89 24.66 24.84
N THR A 126 -5.12 25.49 25.55
CA THR A 126 -3.75 25.87 25.25
C THR A 126 -2.91 24.60 25.12
N SER A 127 -2.80 24.05 23.91
CA SER A 127 -1.63 23.25 23.54
C SER A 127 -0.80 24.12 22.60
N ALA A 128 0.18 24.77 23.19
CA ALA A 128 1.17 25.58 22.52
C ALA A 128 2.12 24.67 21.72
N PHE A 129 1.66 24.06 20.62
CA PHE A 129 2.53 23.30 19.71
C PHE A 129 2.01 23.37 18.27
N ALA A 130 2.02 24.58 17.71
CA ALA A 130 1.88 24.81 16.29
C ALA A 130 2.92 25.85 15.81
N ARG A 131 4.21 25.46 15.87
CA ARG A 131 5.23 25.98 14.93
C ARG A 131 5.81 24.78 14.19
N GLY A 132 5.35 24.63 12.96
CA GLY A 132 5.73 23.55 12.06
C GLY A 132 7.19 23.67 11.61
N GLY A 133 7.78 22.51 11.32
CA GLY A 133 9.09 22.38 10.70
C GLY A 133 10.11 21.69 11.60
N GLU A 134 10.46 22.32 12.72
CA GLU A 134 11.64 21.92 13.52
C GLU A 134 11.29 21.33 14.90
N SER A 135 10.06 21.49 15.37
CA SER A 135 9.70 21.28 16.78
C SER A 135 9.23 19.86 17.14
N THR A 136 8.97 18.97 16.17
CA THR A 136 8.62 17.58 16.49
C THR A 136 9.84 16.76 16.88
N HIS A 137 11.03 17.13 16.38
CA HIS A 137 12.27 16.50 16.81
C HIS A 137 12.59 16.87 18.25
N THR A 138 12.33 18.11 18.70
CA THR A 138 12.66 18.53 20.08
C THR A 138 11.73 17.97 21.15
N ILE A 139 10.46 17.66 20.84
CA ILE A 139 9.54 16.98 21.78
C ILE A 139 9.88 15.50 21.93
N LEU A 140 10.29 14.86 20.84
CA LEU A 140 10.64 13.44 20.83
C LEU A 140 12.10 13.20 21.21
N ALA A 141 12.95 14.22 21.14
CA ALA A 141 14.35 14.15 21.54
C ALA A 141 14.49 13.99 23.05
N GLU A 142 15.53 13.26 23.44
CA GLU A 142 15.95 13.29 24.84
C GLU A 142 16.46 14.68 25.21
N HIS A 143 16.20 15.10 26.46
CA HIS A 143 16.73 16.35 26.99
C HIS A 143 18.26 16.36 27.13
N ALA A 144 18.88 15.18 27.20
CA ALA A 144 20.31 14.95 27.14
C ALA A 144 20.55 13.62 26.40
N GLU A 145 21.56 13.55 25.54
CA GLU A 145 21.88 12.32 24.79
C GLU A 145 22.35 11.23 25.76
N THR A 146 21.56 10.16 25.88
CA THR A 146 21.93 9.00 26.69
C THR A 146 22.22 7.79 25.82
N THR A 147 23.29 7.06 26.17
CA THR A 147 23.64 5.77 25.56
C THR A 147 23.35 4.67 26.57
N LEU A 148 22.52 3.69 26.17
CA LEU A 148 22.24 2.56 27.04
C LEU A 148 23.45 1.61 27.08
N PRO A 149 23.69 0.90 28.19
CA PRO A 149 24.82 -0.04 28.29
C PRO A 149 24.81 -1.13 27.21
N THR A 150 23.62 -1.51 26.73
CA THR A 150 23.41 -2.50 25.66
C THR A 150 23.84 -2.01 24.27
N GLU A 151 24.12 -0.71 24.14
CA GLU A 151 24.40 -0.03 22.87
C GLU A 151 25.85 0.46 22.81
N LEU A 152 26.68 0.04 23.76
CA LEU A 152 28.11 0.35 23.78
C LEU A 152 28.86 -0.51 22.74
N PRO A 153 29.94 0.01 22.11
CA PRO A 153 30.59 1.28 22.40
C PRO A 153 29.95 2.50 21.73
N HIS A 154 29.15 2.31 20.67
CA HIS A 154 28.48 3.40 19.95
C HIS A 154 27.05 3.01 19.66
N ALA A 155 26.11 3.88 20.05
CA ALA A 155 24.70 3.68 19.76
C ALA A 155 24.47 3.58 18.24
N PRO A 156 23.61 2.65 17.79
CA PRO A 156 23.31 2.52 16.37
C PRO A 156 22.66 3.81 15.86
N GLN A 157 23.19 4.34 14.75
CA GLN A 157 22.69 5.56 14.13
C GLN A 157 21.41 5.26 13.36
N VAL A 158 20.27 5.68 13.90
CA VAL A 158 18.99 5.57 13.23
C VAL A 158 18.64 6.91 12.58
N ASP A 159 18.34 6.86 11.28
CA ASP A 159 17.84 8.04 10.58
C ASP A 159 16.39 8.33 11.00
N LEU A 160 16.24 9.30 11.90
CA LEU A 160 14.94 9.75 12.39
C LEU A 160 14.19 10.64 11.40
N THR A 161 14.83 11.03 10.30
CA THR A 161 14.21 11.82 9.23
C THR A 161 13.54 10.95 8.17
N ALA A 162 13.92 9.67 8.09
CA ALA A 162 13.30 8.69 7.21
C ALA A 162 11.81 8.49 7.55
N PRO A 163 10.92 8.37 6.54
CA PRO A 163 9.51 8.10 6.77
C PRO A 163 9.35 6.70 7.39
N ARG A 164 8.76 6.63 8.58
CA ARG A 164 8.43 5.36 9.24
C ARG A 164 7.36 4.58 8.48
N ARG A 165 7.34 3.26 8.66
CA ARG A 165 6.31 2.40 8.06
C ARG A 165 4.88 2.83 8.40
N PRO A 166 3.89 2.55 7.53
CA PRO A 166 2.51 2.96 7.73
C PRO A 166 1.94 2.46 9.06
N GLY A 167 1.35 3.35 9.85
CA GLY A 167 0.74 2.99 11.14
C GLY A 167 1.73 2.78 12.30
N ALA A 168 3.02 3.05 12.08
CA ALA A 168 4.04 3.03 13.14
C ALA A 168 3.77 4.05 14.25
N LEU A 169 4.08 3.68 15.48
CA LEU A 169 4.00 4.55 16.63
C LEU A 169 5.20 5.52 16.66
N ARG A 170 4.91 6.77 17.03
CA ARG A 170 5.93 7.77 17.35
C ARG A 170 6.17 7.73 18.85
N ILE A 171 7.17 6.94 19.24
CA ILE A 171 7.58 6.79 20.64
C ILE A 171 8.60 7.89 20.95
N ASN A 172 8.49 8.52 22.11
CA ASN A 172 9.49 9.47 22.59
C ASN A 172 10.81 8.73 22.77
N GLN A 173 11.93 9.32 22.34
CA GLN A 173 13.24 8.69 22.44
C GLN A 173 13.49 8.23 23.87
N ARG A 174 13.16 9.01 24.90
CA ARG A 174 13.37 8.66 26.31
C ARG A 174 12.75 7.32 26.74
N TYR A 175 11.65 6.92 26.13
CA TYR A 175 10.93 5.68 26.47
C TYR A 175 11.20 4.55 25.48
N ARG A 176 12.23 4.69 24.62
CA ARG A 176 12.67 3.62 23.72
C ARG A 176 13.37 2.53 24.54
N GLY A 177 13.06 1.27 24.25
CA GLY A 177 13.81 0.14 24.81
C GLY A 177 15.23 0.07 24.24
N HIS A 178 15.38 0.34 22.95
CA HIS A 178 16.65 0.34 22.21
C HIS A 178 16.53 1.27 20.99
N TRP A 179 17.63 1.86 20.54
CA TRP A 179 17.71 2.63 19.29
C TRP A 179 17.30 1.84 18.05
N VAL A 180 17.65 0.54 17.94
CA VAL A 180 17.26 -0.30 16.79
C VAL A 180 15.74 -0.32 16.60
N LEU A 181 14.96 -0.36 17.69
CA LEU A 181 13.48 -0.33 17.63
C LEU A 181 12.90 0.99 17.08
N GLN A 182 13.73 2.03 16.90
CA GLN A 182 13.33 3.28 16.25
C GLN A 182 13.54 3.25 14.73
N GLU A 183 14.19 2.23 14.18
CA GLU A 183 14.37 2.08 12.74
C GLU A 183 13.02 2.05 12.01
N PRO A 184 12.90 2.73 10.85
CA PRO A 184 11.62 2.93 10.18
C PRO A 184 10.94 1.62 9.77
N ASP A 185 11.72 0.57 9.51
CA ASP A 185 11.26 -0.73 9.03
C ASP A 185 10.71 -1.62 10.14
N ILE A 186 11.20 -1.45 11.38
CA ILE A 186 10.81 -2.25 12.55
C ILE A 186 10.04 -1.46 13.61
N ALA A 187 9.86 -0.15 13.41
CA ALA A 187 9.15 0.72 14.35
C ALA A 187 7.72 0.21 14.64
N ILE A 188 7.46 -0.30 15.84
CA ILE A 188 6.21 -0.97 16.22
C ILE A 188 4.92 -0.26 15.77
N THR A 189 3.97 -1.01 15.21
CA THR A 189 2.66 -0.47 14.81
C THR A 189 1.63 -0.53 15.93
N ARG A 190 0.52 0.22 15.79
CA ARG A 190 -0.61 0.18 16.75
C ARG A 190 -1.25 -1.21 16.88
N SER A 191 -1.27 -1.98 15.80
CA SER A 191 -1.79 -3.36 15.79
C SER A 191 -0.85 -4.29 16.53
N GLU A 192 0.44 -4.24 16.20
CA GLU A 192 1.46 -5.08 16.85
C GLU A 192 1.58 -4.77 18.33
N ARG A 193 1.44 -3.51 18.76
CA ARG A 193 1.52 -3.13 20.18
C ARG A 193 0.52 -3.83 21.10
N ARG A 194 -0.53 -4.43 20.54
CA ARG A 194 -1.53 -5.21 21.29
C ARG A 194 -1.03 -6.62 21.62
N GLU A 195 -0.08 -7.12 20.85
CA GLU A 195 0.43 -8.50 20.90
C GLU A 195 1.90 -8.51 21.35
N ASP A 196 2.71 -7.59 20.85
CA ASP A 196 4.13 -7.42 21.16
C ASP A 196 4.38 -6.16 22.02
N PRO A 197 5.09 -6.27 23.16
CA PRO A 197 5.46 -5.14 23.98
C PRO A 197 6.59 -4.26 23.43
N TRP A 198 7.31 -4.59 22.35
CA TRP A 198 8.47 -3.79 21.88
C TRP A 198 8.52 -3.56 20.37
#